data_AF-A0A2A5IVX0-F1
#
_entry.id   AF-A0A2A5IVX0-F1
#
_cell.length_a   1.000
_cell.length_b   1.000
_cell.length_c   1.000
_cell.angle_alpha   90.00
_cell.angle_beta   90.00
_cell.angle_gamma   90.00
#
_symmetry.space_group_name_H-M   'P 1'
#
loop_
_entity.id
_entity.type
_entity.pdbx_description
1 polymer ?
#
loop_
_entity_poly.entity_id
_entity_poly.type
_entity_poly.pdbx_seq_one_letter_code
_entity_poly.pdbx_strand_id
1 'polypeptide(L)'
;MPYSPKFQIAGGGKLPYNVFDGENIKNKLLSMAKRLDNNSGYGISQTGRRLPAPKSPPTVVKYGDHYVRWKRKKVLKPNVVYSTKQGYSYTTDHYGRIVKVEASDLKYGEVKRNQYAQSNSG
;
A
#
# COMPACT_ATOMS: atom_id res chain seq x y z
N MET A 1 -40.85 -18.99 29.20
CA MET A 1 -39.67 -19.61 28.57
C MET A 1 -39.43 -18.93 27.23
N PRO A 2 -38.28 -18.29 26.96
CA PRO A 2 -38.08 -17.48 25.76
C PRO A 2 -37.84 -18.39 24.55
N TYR A 3 -38.66 -18.20 23.51
CA TYR A 3 -38.67 -19.00 22.28
C TYR A 3 -37.63 -18.44 21.31
N SER A 4 -36.48 -19.10 21.19
CA SER A 4 -35.50 -18.83 20.12
C SER A 4 -35.93 -19.57 18.85
N PRO A 5 -36.10 -18.90 17.69
CA PRO A 5 -36.61 -19.55 16.48
C PRO A 5 -35.60 -20.57 15.95
N LYS A 6 -35.99 -21.85 15.96
CA LYS A 6 -35.27 -22.94 15.31
C LYS A 6 -35.78 -23.04 13.87
N PHE A 7 -34.97 -22.65 12.90
CA PHE A 7 -35.29 -22.90 11.49
C PHE A 7 -34.99 -24.37 11.19
N GLN A 8 -36.03 -25.19 11.19
CA GLN A 8 -35.98 -26.60 10.82
C GLN A 8 -36.61 -26.75 9.44
N ILE A 9 -35.82 -27.12 8.43
CA ILE A 9 -36.33 -27.45 7.10
C ILE A 9 -36.93 -28.86 7.19
N ALA A 10 -38.22 -29.00 6.85
CA ALA A 10 -38.94 -30.25 6.95
C ALA A 10 -38.33 -31.32 6.03
N GLY A 11 -37.93 -32.47 6.60
CA GLY A 11 -37.55 -33.68 5.87
C GLY A 11 -36.07 -33.85 5.47
N GLY A 12 -35.20 -32.88 5.74
CA GLY A 12 -33.77 -32.94 5.39
C GLY A 12 -32.86 -33.02 6.61
N GLY A 13 -31.79 -33.82 6.55
CA GLY A 13 -30.86 -34.07 7.64
C GLY A 13 -30.34 -32.83 8.37
N LYS A 14 -29.95 -33.04 9.64
CA LYS A 14 -29.39 -32.03 10.55
C LYS A 14 -28.16 -31.38 9.92
N LEU A 15 -28.32 -30.19 9.33
CA LEU A 15 -27.18 -29.41 8.87
C LEU A 15 -26.35 -29.01 10.11
N PRO A 16 -25.02 -29.17 10.08
CA PRO A 16 -24.17 -28.68 11.15
C PRO A 16 -24.44 -27.18 11.30
N TYR A 17 -24.57 -26.76 12.54
CA TYR A 17 -24.78 -25.38 12.93
C TYR A 17 -23.49 -24.59 12.65
N ASN A 18 -23.17 -24.36 11.38
CA ASN A 18 -22.39 -23.20 11.02
C ASN A 18 -23.35 -22.02 11.12
N VAL A 19 -23.70 -21.71 12.38
CA VAL A 19 -24.41 -20.51 12.76
C VAL A 19 -23.64 -19.39 12.08
N PHE A 20 -24.32 -18.72 11.16
CA PHE A 20 -23.84 -17.47 10.59
C PHE A 20 -23.93 -16.44 11.71
N ASP A 21 -23.06 -16.56 12.71
CA ASP A 21 -22.87 -15.59 13.77
C ASP A 21 -22.36 -14.33 13.09
N GLY A 22 -23.27 -13.41 12.80
CA GLY A 22 -22.95 -12.17 12.11
C GLY A 22 -21.82 -11.42 12.81
N GLU A 23 -21.71 -11.53 14.14
CA GLU A 23 -20.63 -10.95 14.93
C GLU A 23 -19.28 -11.66 14.73
N ASN A 24 -19.24 -12.99 14.73
CA ASN A 24 -18.01 -13.74 14.48
C ASN A 24 -17.49 -13.51 13.05
N ILE A 25 -18.40 -13.43 12.08
CA ILE A 25 -18.04 -13.14 10.69
C ILE A 25 -17.55 -11.70 10.56
N LYS A 26 -18.23 -10.73 11.17
CA LYS A 26 -17.78 -9.33 11.23
C LYS A 26 -16.41 -9.20 11.89
N ASN A 27 -16.18 -9.86 13.02
CA ASN A 27 -14.91 -9.82 13.74
C ASN A 27 -13.78 -10.50 12.97
N LYS A 28 -14.08 -11.62 12.27
CA LYS A 28 -13.13 -12.30 11.38
C LYS A 28 -12.79 -11.43 10.17
N LEU A 29 -13.77 -10.79 9.54
CA LEU A 29 -13.56 -9.85 8.44
C LEU A 29 -12.78 -8.61 8.90
N LEU A 30 -13.11 -8.05 10.07
CA LEU A 30 -12.44 -6.88 10.64
C LEU A 30 -10.99 -7.18 11.05
N SER A 31 -10.73 -8.37 11.60
CA SER A 31 -9.36 -8.81 11.92
C SER A 31 -8.55 -9.09 10.66
N MET A 32 -9.16 -9.63 9.61
CA MET A 32 -8.54 -9.75 8.29
C MET A 32 -8.21 -8.37 7.70
N ALA A 33 -9.15 -7.42 7.75
CA ALA A 33 -8.92 -6.05 7.30
C ALA A 33 -7.79 -5.36 8.09
N LYS A 34 -7.82 -5.41 9.43
CA LYS A 34 -6.73 -4.88 10.28
C LYS A 34 -5.38 -5.51 9.95
N ARG A 35 -5.32 -6.80 9.62
CA ARG A 35 -4.08 -7.48 9.20
C ARG A 35 -3.57 -6.97 7.84
N LEU A 36 -4.47 -6.59 6.94
CA LEU A 36 -4.12 -5.98 5.65
C LEU A 36 -3.66 -4.53 5.82
N ASP A 37 -4.30 -3.75 6.69
CA ASP A 37 -3.95 -2.35 6.93
C ASP A 37 -2.56 -2.19 7.55
N ASN A 38 -2.16 -3.11 8.45
CA ASN A 38 -0.81 -3.12 9.03
C ASN A 38 0.28 -3.58 8.05
N ASN A 39 -0.11 -4.10 6.88
CA ASN A 39 0.75 -4.38 5.73
C ASN A 39 0.40 -3.43 4.58
N SER A 40 0.41 -2.12 4.85
CA SER A 40 0.14 -1.07 3.86
C SER A 40 1.26 -0.90 2.81
N GLY A 41 1.96 -1.99 2.47
CA GLY A 41 2.87 -2.06 1.34
C GLY A 41 2.12 -2.67 0.16
N TYR A 42 1.46 -1.83 -0.64
CA TYR A 42 1.05 -2.06 -2.04
C TYR A 42 1.05 -3.53 -2.48
N GLY A 43 -0.14 -4.14 -2.51
CA GLY A 43 -0.34 -5.57 -2.65
C GLY A 43 0.30 -6.23 -3.87
N ILE A 44 0.45 -7.55 -3.80
CA ILE A 44 1.02 -8.39 -4.86
C ILE A 44 -0.14 -9.06 -5.60
N SER A 45 -0.23 -8.89 -6.92
CA SER A 45 -1.20 -9.64 -7.73
C SER A 45 -0.86 -11.14 -7.68
N GLN A 46 -1.81 -12.02 -8.01
CA GLN A 46 -1.54 -13.46 -8.15
C GLN A 46 -0.40 -13.75 -9.15
N THR A 47 -0.15 -12.82 -10.08
CA THR A 47 0.95 -12.86 -11.07
C THR A 47 2.29 -12.29 -10.58
N GLY A 48 2.39 -11.88 -9.31
CA GLY A 48 3.62 -11.34 -8.72
C GLY A 48 3.93 -9.88 -9.07
N ARG A 49 3.00 -9.16 -9.72
CA ARG A 49 3.13 -7.74 -10.07
C ARG A 49 2.65 -6.86 -8.91
N ARG A 50 3.18 -5.64 -8.81
CA ARG A 50 2.71 -4.65 -7.81
C ARG A 50 1.33 -4.16 -8.21
N LEU A 51 0.38 -4.25 -7.29
CA LEU A 51 -0.93 -3.65 -7.45
C LEU A 51 -0.83 -2.13 -7.26
N PRO A 52 -1.60 -1.35 -8.05
CA PRO A 52 -1.68 0.08 -7.86
C PRO A 52 -2.30 0.40 -6.50
N ALA A 53 -1.84 1.49 -5.91
CA ALA A 53 -2.51 2.14 -4.81
C ALA A 53 -3.92 2.55 -5.20
N PRO A 54 -4.89 2.56 -4.26
CA PRO A 54 -6.12 3.29 -4.48
C PRO A 54 -5.79 4.74 -4.80
N LYS A 55 -6.46 5.30 -5.81
CA LYS A 55 -6.23 6.68 -6.26
C LYS A 55 -6.66 7.62 -5.14
N SER A 56 -5.67 8.18 -4.46
CA SER A 56 -5.81 9.01 -3.27
C SER A 56 -4.97 10.27 -3.46
N PRO A 57 -5.34 11.38 -2.79
CA PRO A 57 -4.52 12.58 -2.82
C PRO A 57 -3.13 12.26 -2.26
N PRO A 58 -2.06 12.83 -2.87
CA PRO A 58 -0.71 12.51 -2.45
C PRO A 58 -0.43 13.04 -1.05
N THR A 59 0.28 12.24 -0.26
CA THR A 59 0.64 12.57 1.13
C THR A 59 2.09 13.07 1.21
N VAL A 60 2.35 14.09 2.03
CA VAL A 60 3.71 14.62 2.22
C VAL A 60 4.44 13.75 3.26
N VAL A 61 5.64 13.29 2.91
CA VAL A 61 6.47 12.42 3.76
C VAL A 61 7.90 12.94 3.87
N LYS A 62 8.55 12.58 4.98
CA LYS A 62 9.95 12.93 5.25
C LYS A 62 10.90 12.15 4.33
N TYR A 63 12.06 12.75 4.05
CA TYR A 63 13.13 12.08 3.32
C TYR A 63 13.63 10.84 4.10
N GLY A 64 13.72 9.68 3.43
CA GLY A 64 13.98 8.38 4.06
C GLY A 64 12.74 7.48 4.10
N ASP A 65 11.56 8.05 4.37
CA ASP A 65 10.31 7.29 4.50
C ASP A 65 9.53 7.16 3.18
N HIS A 66 10.01 7.78 2.11
CA HIS A 66 9.38 7.80 0.79
C HIS A 66 9.55 6.49 -0.01
N TYR A 67 10.36 5.54 0.46
CA TYR A 67 10.55 4.25 -0.19
C TYR A 67 10.24 3.08 0.73
N VAL A 68 10.04 1.91 0.13
CA VAL A 68 9.91 0.61 0.78
C VAL A 68 10.87 -0.38 0.12
N ARG A 69 11.19 -1.48 0.79
CA ARG A 69 11.94 -2.58 0.17
C ARG A 69 10.97 -3.59 -0.44
N TRP A 70 11.15 -3.89 -1.72
CA TRP A 70 10.43 -4.92 -2.46
C TRP A 70 11.42 -5.87 -3.12
N LYS A 71 11.34 -7.17 -2.83
CA LYS A 71 12.31 -8.18 -3.32
C LYS A 71 13.77 -7.73 -3.19
N ARG A 72 14.14 -7.20 -2.01
CA ARG A 72 15.45 -6.60 -1.68
C ARG A 72 15.85 -5.33 -2.45
N LYS A 73 14.99 -4.79 -3.31
CA LYS A 73 15.19 -3.51 -4.03
C LYS A 73 14.45 -2.39 -3.31
N LYS A 74 15.02 -1.17 -3.26
CA LYS A 74 14.30 0.02 -2.78
C LYS A 74 13.37 0.51 -3.89
N VAL A 75 12.10 0.72 -3.55
CA VAL A 75 11.05 1.15 -4.48
C VAL A 75 10.24 2.27 -3.84
N LEU A 76 9.92 3.30 -4.60
CA LEU A 76 9.14 4.43 -4.10
C LEU A 76 7.73 4.00 -3.69
N LYS A 77 7.23 4.64 -2.62
CA LYS A 77 5.83 4.57 -2.25
C LYS A 77 4.99 5.30 -3.30
N PRO A 78 3.83 4.76 -3.67
CA PRO A 78 2.83 5.51 -4.40
C PRO A 78 2.24 6.70 -3.65
N ASN A 79 1.64 7.62 -4.40
CA ASN A 79 0.85 8.76 -3.89
C ASN A 79 1.54 9.50 -2.74
N VAL A 80 2.84 9.74 -2.88
CA VAL A 80 3.61 10.54 -1.93
C VAL A 80 4.32 11.70 -2.61
N VAL A 81 4.46 12.77 -1.84
CA VAL A 81 5.35 13.91 -2.12
C VAL A 81 6.47 13.90 -1.09
N TYR A 82 7.71 14.01 -1.55
CA TYR A 82 8.85 14.13 -0.65
C TYR A 82 9.85 15.16 -1.17
N SER A 83 10.47 15.87 -0.25
CA SER A 83 11.52 16.83 -0.55
C SER A 83 12.89 16.26 -0.18
N THR A 84 13.87 16.48 -1.03
CA THR A 84 15.27 16.11 -0.77
C THR A 84 15.98 17.21 0.02
N LYS A 85 17.13 16.87 0.60
CA LYS A 85 17.98 17.85 1.32
C LYS A 85 18.44 19.01 0.43
N GLN A 86 18.45 18.79 -0.89
CA GLN A 86 18.84 19.75 -1.90
C GLN A 86 17.67 20.64 -2.37
N GLY A 87 16.48 20.51 -1.79
CA GLY A 87 15.34 21.38 -2.12
C GLY A 87 14.53 20.95 -3.34
N TYR A 88 14.68 19.71 -3.81
CA TYR A 88 13.86 19.15 -4.89
C TYR A 88 12.67 18.38 -4.32
N SER A 89 11.48 18.71 -4.78
CA SER A 89 10.23 18.05 -4.41
C SER A 89 9.78 17.12 -5.51
N TYR A 90 9.53 15.86 -5.15
CA TYR A 90 9.13 14.81 -6.08
C TYR A 90 7.72 14.34 -5.74
N THR A 91 6.88 14.23 -6.76
CA THR A 91 5.53 13.65 -6.64
C THR A 91 5.46 12.32 -7.37
N THR A 92 4.84 11.34 -6.74
CA THR A 92 4.69 9.98 -7.27
C THR A 92 3.24 9.63 -7.63
N ASP A 93 3.07 8.78 -8.65
CA ASP A 93 1.76 8.23 -9.03
C ASP A 93 1.32 7.05 -8.14
N HIS A 94 0.16 6.47 -8.45
CA HIS A 94 -0.38 5.29 -7.77
C HIS A 94 0.42 3.99 -7.97
N TYR A 95 1.47 3.99 -8.80
CA TYR A 95 2.44 2.89 -8.92
C TYR A 95 3.79 3.21 -8.24
N GLY A 96 4.00 4.44 -7.77
CA GLY A 96 5.27 4.91 -7.22
C GLY A 96 6.26 5.37 -8.31
N ARG A 97 5.79 5.72 -9.50
CA ARG A 97 6.61 6.37 -10.55
C ARG A 97 6.58 7.87 -10.33
N ILE A 98 7.69 8.55 -10.59
CA ILE A 98 7.76 10.01 -10.47
C ILE A 98 6.98 10.63 -11.64
N VAL A 99 6.04 11.53 -11.32
CA VAL A 99 5.22 12.24 -12.32
C VAL A 99 5.53 13.72 -12.39
N LYS A 100 5.99 14.31 -11.28
CA LYS A 100 6.30 15.72 -11.20
C LYS A 100 7.54 15.92 -10.35
N VAL A 101 8.39 16.84 -10.79
CA VAL A 101 9.56 17.31 -10.05
C VAL A 101 9.49 18.82 -10.01
N GLU A 102 9.57 19.38 -8.82
CA GLU A 102 9.64 20.81 -8.58
C GLU A 102 10.98 21.13 -7.92
N ALA A 103 11.65 22.16 -8.42
CA ALA A 103 12.88 22.66 -7.85
C ALA A 103 12.62 24.09 -7.37
N SER A 104 12.99 24.37 -6.12
CA SER A 104 12.84 25.71 -5.55
C SER A 104 13.88 26.66 -6.16
N ASP A 105 15.14 26.21 -6.19
CA ASP A 105 16.26 26.95 -6.78
C ASP A 105 17.04 26.04 -7.73
N LEU A 106 17.09 26.42 -9.01
CA LEU A 106 17.91 25.73 -10.02
C LEU A 106 19.27 26.42 -10.09
N LYS A 107 20.26 25.88 -9.38
CA LYS A 107 21.64 26.40 -9.40
C LYS A 107 22.52 25.59 -10.36
N TYR A 108 23.11 26.28 -11.32
CA TYR A 108 24.00 25.67 -12.31
C TYR A 108 25.38 25.40 -11.70
N GLY A 109 25.87 24.15 -11.81
CA GLY A 109 27.25 23.79 -11.48
C GLY A 109 27.56 23.49 -10.01
N GLU A 110 26.58 23.52 -9.10
CA GLU A 110 26.83 23.40 -7.65
C GLU A 110 27.11 21.95 -7.20
N VAL A 111 26.55 20.95 -7.91
CA VAL A 111 26.65 19.54 -7.54
C VAL A 111 27.77 18.82 -8.30
N LYS A 112 28.75 18.29 -7.57
CA LYS A 112 29.81 17.42 -8.14
C LYS A 112 29.18 16.18 -8.78
N ARG A 113 29.60 15.88 -10.02
CA ARG A 113 29.17 14.69 -10.75
C ARG A 113 29.56 13.41 -9.99
N ASN A 114 28.61 12.52 -9.76
CA ASN A 114 28.89 11.19 -9.22
C ASN A 114 29.30 10.26 -10.38
N GLN A 115 30.61 10.10 -10.58
CA GLN A 115 31.18 9.28 -11.66
C GLN A 115 30.67 7.83 -11.62
N TYR A 116 30.61 7.22 -10.44
CA TYR A 116 30.14 5.82 -10.29
C TYR A 116 28.71 5.62 -10.80
N ALA A 117 27.82 6.59 -10.56
CA ALA A 117 26.44 6.52 -11.02
C ALA A 117 26.28 6.78 -12.53
N GLN A 118 27.20 7.54 -13.14
CA GLN A 118 27.20 7.83 -14.58
C GLN A 118 27.82 6.68 -15.39
N SER A 119 28.89 6.05 -14.89
CA SER A 119 29.53 4.92 -15.57
C SER A 119 28.69 3.64 -15.50
N ASN A 120 27.86 3.47 -14.47
CA ASN A 120 27.01 2.29 -14.28
C ASN A 120 25.58 2.49 -14.81
N SER A 121 25.38 3.38 -15.78
CA SER A 121 24.10 3.49 -16.49
C SER A 121 23.97 2.34 -17.51
N GLY A 122 23.64 1.15 -17.03
CA GLY A 122 23.39 -0.06 -17.82
C GLY A 122 22.21 -0.86 -17.28
#